data_AF-A0A7J7J8C3-F1
#
_entry.id   AF-A0A7J7J8C3-F1
#
_cell.length_a   1.000
_cell.length_b   1.000
_cell.length_c   1.000
_cell.angle_alpha   90.00
_cell.angle_beta   90.00
_cell.angle_gamma   90.00
#
_symmetry.space_group_name_H-M   'P 1'
#
loop_
_entity.id
_entity.type
_entity.pdbx_description
1 polymer ?
#
loop_
_entity_poly.entity_id
_entity_poly.type
_entity_poly.pdbx_seq_one_letter_code
_entity_poly.pdbx_strand_id
1 'polypeptide(L)'
;MSLEKASSGSILEQFVLLSSGARGAAAVSLIKQALEAPNLYVFGELLGCSSIKQLGENSEHRPYVDLLRLFAYGTCSDYIVVV
;
A
#
# COMPACT_ATOMS: atom_id res chain seq x y z
N MET A 1 -4.09 -12.09 -29.14
CA MET A 1 -4.09 -10.88 -28.29
C MET A 1 -4.44 -11.31 -26.88
N SER A 2 -3.43 -11.63 -26.07
CA SER A 2 -3.62 -12.05 -24.68
C SER A 2 -3.88 -10.81 -23.83
N LEU A 3 -5.16 -10.55 -23.54
CA LEU A 3 -5.52 -9.75 -22.38
C LEU A 3 -5.27 -10.62 -21.16
N GLU A 4 -4.02 -10.65 -20.72
CA GLU A 4 -3.67 -11.20 -19.41
C GLU A 4 -4.35 -10.27 -18.39
N LYS A 5 -5.51 -10.70 -17.94
CA LYS A 5 -6.29 -10.06 -16.90
C LYS A 5 -5.39 -10.08 -15.67
N ALA A 6 -4.65 -8.99 -15.45
CA ALA A 6 -3.85 -8.78 -14.26
C ALA A 6 -4.83 -8.80 -13.08
N SER A 7 -5.08 -10.00 -12.60
CA SER A 7 -5.97 -10.25 -11.49
C SER A 7 -5.34 -9.52 -10.32
N SER A 8 -6.15 -8.83 -9.53
CA SER A 8 -5.70 -8.02 -8.38
C SER A 8 -4.67 -8.75 -7.51
N GLY A 9 -4.77 -10.07 -7.41
CA GLY A 9 -3.80 -10.94 -6.74
C GLY A 9 -2.36 -10.88 -7.30
N SER A 10 -2.17 -10.91 -8.63
CA SER A 10 -0.82 -10.89 -9.22
C SER A 10 -0.11 -9.55 -9.01
N ILE A 11 -0.85 -8.44 -9.05
CA ILE A 11 -0.29 -7.11 -8.78
C ILE A 11 0.04 -6.97 -7.27
N LEU A 12 -0.82 -7.48 -6.39
CA LEU A 12 -0.54 -7.51 -4.94
C LEU A 12 0.71 -8.31 -4.62
N GLU A 13 0.84 -9.53 -5.14
CA GLU A 13 2.02 -10.36 -4.91
C GLU A 13 3.30 -9.67 -5.40
N GLN A 14 3.25 -9.02 -6.56
CA GLN A 14 4.37 -8.23 -7.07
C GLN A 14 4.72 -7.09 -6.11
N PHE A 15 3.73 -6.34 -5.62
CA PHE A 15 3.99 -5.25 -4.68
C PHE A 15 4.48 -5.74 -3.32
N VAL A 16 3.99 -6.89 -2.82
CA VAL A 16 4.47 -7.53 -1.59
C VAL A 16 5.93 -7.97 -1.76
N LEU A 17 6.29 -8.62 -2.87
CA LEU A 17 7.66 -8.97 -3.22
C LEU A 17 8.58 -7.74 -3.26
N LEU A 18 8.15 -6.68 -3.94
CA LEU A 18 8.91 -5.43 -4.02
C LEU A 18 9.03 -4.77 -2.65
N SER A 19 7.98 -4.80 -1.83
CA SER A 19 7.99 -4.23 -0.49
C SER A 19 9.00 -4.94 0.42
N SER A 20 9.25 -6.24 0.23
CA SER A 20 10.26 -6.98 0.98
C SER A 20 11.68 -6.41 0.77
N GLY A 21 11.97 -5.83 -0.39
CA GLY A 21 13.25 -5.20 -0.71
C GLY A 21 13.25 -3.66 -0.54
N ALA A 22 12.09 -3.03 -0.59
CA ALA A 22 11.96 -1.58 -0.53
C ALA A 22 12.01 -1.04 0.90
N ARG A 23 12.73 0.06 1.10
CA ARG A 23 12.84 0.78 2.38
C ARG A 23 12.80 2.28 2.16
N GLY A 24 12.28 3.02 3.13
CA GLY A 24 12.20 4.49 3.07
C GLY A 24 11.43 4.98 1.83
N ALA A 25 12.05 5.88 1.06
CA ALA A 25 11.44 6.47 -0.13
C ALA A 25 10.94 5.43 -1.17
N ALA A 26 11.60 4.29 -1.31
CA ALA A 26 11.17 3.24 -2.24
C ALA A 26 9.82 2.62 -1.82
N ALA A 27 9.61 2.43 -0.51
CA ALA A 27 8.35 1.94 0.01
C ALA A 27 7.23 2.98 -0.10
N VAL A 28 7.53 4.27 0.04
CA VAL A 28 6.56 5.35 -0.25
C VAL A 28 6.13 5.33 -1.72
N SER A 29 7.08 5.16 -2.64
CA SER A 29 6.78 5.05 -4.07
C SER A 29 5.90 3.83 -4.37
N LEU A 30 6.15 2.68 -3.71
CA LEU A 30 5.29 1.51 -3.81
C LEU A 30 3.87 1.78 -3.32
N ILE A 31 3.70 2.44 -2.17
CA ILE A 31 2.38 2.82 -1.64
C ILE A 31 1.63 3.68 -2.65
N LYS A 32 2.28 4.69 -3.23
CA LYS A 32 1.66 5.56 -4.24
C LYS A 32 1.21 4.77 -5.47
N GLN A 33 2.09 3.95 -6.03
CA GLN A 33 1.76 3.10 -7.18
C GLN A 33 0.63 2.11 -6.87
N ALA A 34 0.61 1.57 -5.66
CA ALA A 34 -0.46 0.70 -5.19
C ALA A 34 -1.80 1.43 -5.10
N LEU A 35 -1.82 2.68 -4.62
CA LEU A 35 -3.01 3.54 -4.56
C LEU A 35 -3.48 4.00 -5.94
N GLU A 36 -2.57 4.20 -6.89
CA GLU A 36 -2.89 4.56 -8.28
C GLU A 36 -3.41 3.36 -9.11
N ALA A 37 -3.23 2.13 -8.63
CA ALA A 37 -3.62 0.94 -9.34
C ALA A 37 -5.14 0.67 -9.26
N PRO A 38 -5.91 0.79 -10.36
CA PRO A 38 -7.37 0.69 -10.36
C PRO A 38 -7.93 -0.72 -10.12
N ASN A 39 -7.06 -1.72 -9.98
CA ASN A 39 -7.44 -3.09 -9.66
C ASN A 39 -6.98 -3.51 -8.25
N LEU A 40 -6.40 -2.59 -7.48
CA LEU A 40 -5.79 -2.87 -6.19
C LEU A 40 -6.59 -2.20 -5.07
N TYR A 41 -7.33 -3.02 -4.31
CA TYR A 41 -8.19 -2.53 -3.24
C TYR A 41 -7.88 -3.17 -1.88
N VAL A 42 -6.96 -4.13 -1.84
CA VAL A 42 -6.64 -4.91 -0.64
C VAL A 42 -5.21 -4.60 -0.22
N PHE A 43 -5.05 -3.65 0.69
CA PHE A 43 -3.71 -3.24 1.15
C PHE A 43 -3.26 -3.93 2.44
N GLY A 44 -4.12 -4.78 3.04
CA GLY A 44 -3.84 -5.46 4.32
C GLY A 44 -2.57 -6.33 4.29
N GLU A 45 -2.37 -7.09 3.22
CA GLU A 45 -1.17 -7.91 2.99
C GLU A 45 0.10 -7.05 2.94
N LEU A 46 0.03 -5.94 2.21
CA LEU A 46 1.12 -4.99 2.03
C LEU A 46 1.47 -4.30 3.36
N LEU A 47 0.46 -4.00 4.18
CA LEU A 47 0.61 -3.44 5.53
C LEU A 47 1.22 -4.43 6.53
N GLY A 48 1.06 -5.73 6.27
CA GLY A 48 1.68 -6.80 7.03
C GLY A 48 3.20 -6.83 6.89
N CYS A 49 3.74 -6.30 5.78
CA CYS A 49 5.18 -6.32 5.50
C CYS A 49 5.98 -5.48 6.50
N SER A 50 7.06 -6.07 7.01
CA SER A 50 7.97 -5.41 7.97
C SER A 50 8.50 -4.07 7.45
N SER A 51 8.76 -3.97 6.14
CA SER A 51 9.21 -2.73 5.50
C SER A 51 8.23 -1.57 5.66
N ILE A 52 6.92 -1.84 5.59
CA ILE A 52 5.87 -0.82 5.75
C ILE A 52 5.70 -0.44 7.22
N LYS A 53 5.77 -1.41 8.13
CA LYS A 53 5.75 -1.14 9.58
C LYS A 53 6.92 -0.26 10.00
N GLN A 54 8.12 -0.58 9.52
CA GLN A 54 9.34 0.19 9.79
C GLN A 54 9.29 1.60 9.16
N LEU A 55 8.53 1.74 8.07
CA LEU A 55 8.25 3.04 7.46
C LEU A 55 7.42 3.94 8.38
N GLY A 56 6.45 3.35 9.09
CA GLY A 56 5.57 4.07 10.01
C GLY A 56 6.29 4.61 11.25
N GLU A 57 7.43 4.03 11.60
CA GLU A 57 8.30 4.55 12.66
C GLU A 57 9.02 5.84 12.25
N ASN A 58 9.17 6.08 10.94
CA ASN A 58 9.75 7.33 10.44
C ASN A 58 8.68 8.41 10.34
N SER A 59 8.84 9.51 11.08
CA SER A 59 7.90 10.63 11.10
C SER A 59 7.60 11.22 9.72
N GLU A 60 8.56 11.19 8.79
CA GLU A 60 8.39 11.73 7.42
C GLU A 60 7.49 10.86 6.53
N HIS A 61 7.37 9.57 6.82
CA HIS A 61 6.63 8.62 5.98
C HIS A 61 5.38 8.06 6.66
N ARG A 62 5.24 8.31 7.96
CA ARG A 62 4.07 8.01 8.78
C ARG A 62 2.72 8.34 8.14
N PRO A 63 2.48 9.54 7.55
CA PRO A 63 1.17 9.83 6.94
C PRO A 63 0.81 8.91 5.77
N TYR A 64 1.80 8.38 5.03
CA TYR A 64 1.54 7.42 3.96
C TYR A 64 1.14 6.05 4.50
N VAL A 65 1.71 5.63 5.62
CA VAL A 65 1.37 4.37 6.29
C VAL A 65 -0.01 4.45 6.93
N ASP A 66 -0.34 5.59 7.55
CA ASP A 66 -1.68 5.83 8.10
C ASP A 66 -2.74 5.86 7.00
N LEU A 67 -2.46 6.50 5.86
CA LEU A 67 -3.37 6.47 4.71
C LEU A 67 -3.53 5.04 4.15
N LEU A 68 -2.44 4.27 4.04
CA LEU A 68 -2.53 2.86 3.64
C LEU A 68 -3.36 2.04 4.65
N ARG A 69 -3.23 2.31 5.96
CA ARG A 69 -4.05 1.67 7.01
C ARG A 69 -5.52 2.01 6.86
N LEU A 70 -5.82 3.25 6.56
CA LEU A 70 -7.17 3.73 6.32
C LEU A 70 -7.79 3.06 5.09
N PHE A 71 -7.05 2.88 4.00
CA PHE A 71 -7.53 2.14 2.83
C PHE A 71 -7.66 0.63 3.09
N ALA A 72 -6.83 0.05 3.96
CA ALA A 72 -6.87 -1.37 4.29
C ALA A 72 -8.00 -1.74 5.27
N TYR A 73 -8.24 -0.91 6.29
CA TYR A 73 -9.11 -1.21 7.43
C TYR A 73 -10.19 -0.13 7.68
N GLY A 74 -9.99 1.07 7.16
CA GLY A 74 -10.90 2.18 7.35
C GLY A 74 -12.06 2.16 6.37
N THR A 75 -13.08 2.94 6.71
CA THR A 75 -14.18 3.30 5.80
C THR A 75 -13.97 4.73 5.33
N CYS A 76 -14.55 5.13 4.19
CA CYS A 76 -14.44 6.51 3.71
C CYS A 76 -14.86 7.54 4.78
N SER A 77 -15.74 7.17 5.72
CA SER A 77 -16.14 8.01 6.85
C SER A 77 -14.99 8.32 7.82
N ASP A 78 -14.04 7.41 8.00
CA ASP A 78 -12.88 7.58 8.88
C ASP A 78 -11.88 8.60 8.28
N TYR A 79 -11.81 8.70 6.94
CA TYR A 79 -11.03 9.74 6.24
C TYR A 79 -11.52 11.16 6.54
N ILE A 80 -12.83 11.34 6.71
CA ILE A 80 -13.45 12.67 6.87
C ILE A 80 -13.26 13.21 8.29
N VAL A 81 -13.04 12.32 9.28
CA VAL A 81 -12.81 12.70 10.68
C VAL A 81 -11.36 13.14 10.93
N VAL A 82 -10.43 12.76 10.05
CA VAL A 82 -9.00 13.11 10.15
C VAL A 82 -8.68 14.46 9.49
N VAL A 83 -9.67 15.11 8.85
CA VAL A 83 -9.54 16.45 8.23
C VAL A 83 -9.95 17.55 9.19
#